data_AF-A0A7K9GKI2-F1
#
_entry.id   AF-A0A7K9GKI2-F1
#
_cell.length_a   1.000
_cell.length_b   1.000
_cell.length_c   1.000
_cell.angle_alpha   90.00
_cell.angle_beta   90.00
_cell.angle_gamma   90.00
#
_symmetry.space_group_name_H-M   'P 1'
#
loop_
_entity.id
_entity.type
_entity.pdbx_description
1 polymer ?
#
loop_
_entity_poly.entity_id
_entity_poly.type
_entity_poly.pdbx_seq_one_letter_code
_entity_poly.pdbx_strand_id
1 'polypeptide(L)'
;MLFFTQCFGAVLDLIHLRFQHYKAKRVFSAAGQLVCVVNPTHSLKYAASRCAAVQASTEQGILPPCHHHGEAVHDPQLVPCTCPLFSCPWEGHLEVVVSHLRQTHHINILQGAEIVFLATDMHLPAPTDWIIMHSCLGHQFLLVLRKQEKYEGHPQFFATMMLIGTPTQANNFTYRLELNRNQRRLKWEATPRSILECVDSVISDGDCLVLNTSLAQLFSDNGSLAIGIAITTSKVHSSEAEM
;
A
#
# COMPACT_ATOMS: atom_id res chain seq x y z
N MET A 1 12.85 -41.92 -35.78
CA MET A 1 12.40 -41.87 -34.38
C MET A 1 12.92 -40.57 -33.78
N LEU A 2 12.03 -39.65 -33.40
CA LEU A 2 11.98 -38.91 -32.10
C LEU A 2 13.30 -38.36 -31.51
N PHE A 3 13.50 -37.14 -30.98
CA PHE A 3 12.66 -36.00 -30.58
C PHE A 3 13.57 -34.76 -30.35
N PHE A 4 12.93 -33.58 -30.33
CA PHE A 4 13.41 -32.22 -29.98
C PHE A 4 14.33 -32.07 -28.76
N THR A 5 15.18 -31.03 -28.79
CA THR A 5 15.69 -30.12 -27.69
C THR A 5 17.07 -29.59 -28.12
N GLN A 6 17.49 -28.32 -28.07
CA GLN A 6 17.28 -27.18 -27.17
C GLN A 6 17.38 -25.87 -27.98
N CYS A 7 16.38 -25.00 -27.85
CA CYS A 7 16.49 -23.58 -28.16
C CYS A 7 16.17 -22.81 -26.88
N PHE A 8 17.13 -22.59 -25.98
CA PHE A 8 16.97 -21.68 -24.83
C PHE A 8 18.35 -21.26 -24.28
N GLY A 9 19.15 -20.60 -25.14
CA GLY A 9 20.52 -20.20 -24.80
C GLY A 9 20.85 -18.72 -25.03
N ALA A 10 19.86 -17.85 -25.30
CA ALA A 10 20.15 -16.44 -25.66
C ALA A 10 19.19 -15.38 -25.09
N VAL A 11 18.27 -15.75 -24.18
CA VAL A 11 17.32 -14.78 -23.55
C VAL A 11 17.60 -14.55 -22.06
N LEU A 12 18.40 -15.41 -21.41
CA LEU A 12 18.74 -15.23 -19.99
C LEU A 12 19.89 -14.24 -19.74
N ASP A 13 20.79 -14.03 -20.72
CA ASP A 13 21.97 -13.18 -20.52
C ASP A 13 21.73 -11.67 -20.73
N LEU A 14 20.56 -11.28 -21.26
CA LEU A 14 20.18 -9.85 -21.35
C LEU A 14 19.46 -9.34 -20.09
N ILE A 15 19.00 -10.24 -19.22
CA ILE A 15 18.38 -9.88 -17.93
C ILE A 15 19.45 -9.74 -16.84
N HIS A 16 20.58 -10.43 -17.00
CA HIS A 16 21.70 -10.38 -16.05
C HIS A 16 22.58 -9.12 -16.14
N LEU A 17 22.40 -8.26 -17.17
CA LEU A 17 23.23 -7.08 -17.44
C LEU A 17 22.60 -5.72 -17.09
N ARG A 18 21.44 -5.69 -16.40
CA ARG A 18 20.85 -4.44 -15.88
C ARG A 18 20.85 -4.30 -14.36
N PHE A 19 21.47 -5.24 -13.66
CA PHE A 19 21.88 -5.08 -12.26
C PHE A 19 23.33 -4.61 -12.21
N GLN A 20 23.53 -3.30 -12.29
CA GLN A 20 24.50 -2.51 -11.53
C GLN A 20 24.61 -1.11 -12.16
N HIS A 21 24.48 -0.09 -11.32
CA HIS A 21 24.58 1.34 -11.59
C HIS A 21 23.33 2.10 -12.09
N TYR A 22 22.98 3.07 -11.22
CA TYR A 22 22.51 4.43 -11.50
C TYR A 22 21.04 4.73 -11.19
N LYS A 23 20.86 5.58 -10.17
CA LYS A 23 19.65 6.34 -9.82
C LYS A 23 18.85 6.71 -11.08
N ALA A 24 17.73 6.05 -11.34
CA ALA A 24 16.71 6.57 -12.24
C ALA A 24 15.40 5.78 -12.09
N LYS A 25 14.32 6.50 -11.79
CA LYS A 25 12.92 6.11 -12.06
C LYS A 25 12.86 5.44 -13.43
N ARG A 26 12.55 4.16 -13.52
CA ARG A 26 12.16 3.52 -14.78
C ARG A 26 10.82 2.85 -14.62
N VAL A 27 9.87 3.41 -15.35
CA VAL A 27 8.62 2.76 -15.73
C VAL A 27 8.96 1.82 -16.88
N PHE A 28 8.69 0.53 -16.72
CA PHE A 28 8.82 -0.43 -17.81
C PHE A 28 7.44 -0.89 -18.25
N SER A 29 7.20 -0.89 -19.56
CA SER A 29 6.01 -1.50 -20.16
C SER A 29 6.45 -2.75 -20.90
N ALA A 30 6.00 -3.90 -20.42
CA ALA A 30 5.95 -5.13 -21.20
C ALA A 30 4.48 -5.53 -21.24
N ALA A 31 3.91 -5.63 -22.45
CA ALA A 31 2.51 -5.97 -22.70
C ALA A 31 1.46 -5.00 -22.08
N GLY A 32 1.68 -3.69 -22.15
CA GLY A 32 0.64 -2.69 -21.79
C GLY A 32 0.45 -2.46 -20.28
N GLN A 33 1.11 -3.23 -19.41
CA GLN A 33 1.12 -3.00 -17.97
C GLN A 33 2.21 -2.00 -17.56
N LEU A 34 1.86 -1.05 -16.70
CA LEU A 34 2.78 -0.04 -16.18
C LEU A 34 3.49 -0.59 -14.93
N VAL A 35 4.78 -0.90 -15.01
CA VAL A 35 5.56 -1.31 -13.82
C VAL A 35 6.11 -0.08 -13.11
N CYS A 36 5.77 0.09 -11.83
CA CYS A 36 6.33 1.12 -10.95
C CYS A 36 7.21 0.49 -9.88
N VAL A 37 8.50 0.83 -9.91
CA VAL A 37 9.45 0.47 -8.86
C VAL A 37 9.27 1.42 -7.68
N VAL A 38 9.02 0.86 -6.50
CA VAL A 38 8.72 1.59 -5.28
C VAL A 38 9.75 1.22 -4.23
N ASN A 39 10.49 2.24 -3.81
CA ASN A 39 11.43 2.10 -2.71
C ASN A 39 10.69 2.30 -1.38
N PRO A 40 11.19 1.71 -0.29
CA PRO A 40 10.66 1.96 1.05
C PRO A 40 10.73 3.45 1.39
N THR A 41 9.66 3.97 1.97
CA THR A 41 9.57 5.37 2.38
C THR A 41 10.34 5.52 3.69
N HIS A 42 11.51 6.14 3.64
CA HIS A 42 12.35 6.32 4.82
C HIS A 42 11.73 7.28 5.81
N SER A 43 11.65 6.86 7.07
CA SER A 43 11.26 7.69 8.21
C SER A 43 12.26 8.83 8.39
N LEU A 44 11.79 10.08 8.34
CA LEU A 44 12.56 11.19 8.92
C LEU A 44 12.67 10.91 10.42
N LYS A 45 13.91 10.79 10.92
CA LYS A 45 14.18 10.53 12.34
C LYS A 45 13.46 11.55 13.21
N TYR A 46 12.72 11.06 14.19
CA TYR A 46 12.04 11.81 15.24
C TYR A 46 13.05 12.75 15.93
N ALA A 47 12.93 14.06 15.75
CA ALA A 47 13.62 15.02 16.60
C ALA A 47 12.85 15.05 17.93
N ALA A 48 13.44 14.47 18.97
CA ALA A 48 12.89 14.44 20.31
C ALA A 48 12.70 15.88 20.84
N SER A 49 11.46 16.38 20.82
CA SER A 49 11.09 17.52 21.63
C SER A 49 10.82 17.01 23.04
N ARG A 50 11.67 17.42 23.99
CA ARG A 50 11.59 17.06 25.40
C ARG A 50 10.39 17.79 26.02
N CYS A 51 9.35 17.06 26.40
CA CYS A 51 8.44 17.52 27.44
C CYS A 51 8.82 16.82 28.75
N ALA A 52 9.08 17.63 29.77
CA ALA A 52 9.53 17.21 31.08
C ALA A 52 8.49 16.32 31.78
N ALA A 53 8.99 15.26 32.40
CA ALA A 53 8.20 14.29 33.15
C ALA A 53 7.54 14.91 34.39
N VAL A 54 6.28 14.56 34.61
CA VAL A 54 5.73 14.37 35.95
C VAL A 54 5.46 12.87 36.10
N GLN A 55 6.12 12.25 37.07
CA GLN A 55 6.04 10.82 37.34
C GLN A 55 4.69 10.46 37.95
N ALA A 56 4.07 9.41 37.43
CA ALA A 56 3.39 8.39 38.24
C ALA A 56 3.50 7.04 37.50
N SER A 57 4.24 6.13 38.11
CA SER A 57 4.40 4.73 37.73
C SER A 57 3.08 3.96 37.86
N THR A 58 2.77 3.07 36.91
CA THR A 58 2.59 1.60 37.09
C THR A 58 2.42 0.95 35.71
N GLU A 59 2.89 -0.28 35.59
CA GLU A 59 3.10 -1.15 34.43
C GLU A 59 1.89 -1.36 33.50
N GLN A 60 2.13 -1.42 32.18
CA GLN A 60 1.76 -2.52 31.25
C GLN A 60 1.92 -2.06 29.80
N GLY A 61 2.59 -2.88 28.98
CA GLY A 61 2.87 -2.61 27.57
C GLY A 61 1.59 -2.61 26.73
N ILE A 62 1.28 -1.48 26.12
CA ILE A 62 0.20 -1.29 25.15
C ILE A 62 0.67 -0.19 24.16
N LEU A 63 0.65 -0.47 22.86
CA LEU A 63 0.75 0.55 21.79
C LEU A 63 -0.26 1.67 22.05
N PRO A 64 0.04 2.95 21.72
CA PRO A 64 -0.84 4.06 22.10
C PRO A 64 -2.26 3.84 21.53
N PRO A 65 -3.30 3.76 22.37
CA PRO A 65 -4.67 3.82 21.92
C PRO A 65 -4.96 5.26 21.50
N CYS A 66 -5.62 5.44 20.37
CA CYS A 66 -6.21 6.72 19.99
C CYS A 66 -7.31 7.10 21.01
N HIS A 67 -6.91 7.68 22.14
CA HIS A 67 -7.85 8.23 23.12
C HIS A 67 -8.19 9.67 22.76
N HIS A 68 -9.36 9.86 22.16
CA HIS A 68 -10.07 11.13 22.22
C HIS A 68 -11.43 10.89 22.88
N HIS A 69 -11.56 11.34 24.12
CA HIS A 69 -12.84 11.68 24.73
C HIS A 69 -12.79 13.17 25.05
N GLY A 70 -13.51 13.94 24.25
CA GLY A 70 -13.81 15.33 24.49
C GLY A 70 -15.12 15.61 23.77
N GLU A 71 -16.18 15.83 24.54
CA GLU A 71 -17.48 16.28 24.03
C GLU A 71 -17.30 17.55 23.20
N ALA A 72 -17.33 17.40 21.88
CA ALA A 72 -17.49 18.49 20.95
C ALA A 72 -18.57 18.07 19.96
N VAL A 73 -19.52 18.96 19.73
CA VAL A 73 -20.59 18.81 18.73
C VAL A 73 -19.93 18.55 17.37
N HIS A 74 -19.85 17.30 16.95
CA HIS A 74 -19.21 16.92 15.71
C HIS A 74 -20.13 17.28 14.54
N ASP A 75 -19.75 18.30 13.78
CA ASP A 75 -20.11 18.34 12.37
C ASP A 75 -19.41 17.14 11.68
N PRO A 76 -20.15 16.18 11.10
CA PRO A 76 -19.56 15.03 10.41
C PRO A 76 -18.60 15.42 9.27
N GLN A 77 -18.59 16.68 8.84
CA GLN A 77 -17.73 17.19 7.77
C GLN A 77 -16.30 17.54 8.17
N LEU A 78 -15.91 17.42 9.45
CA LEU A 78 -14.61 17.91 9.95
C LEU A 78 -13.69 16.82 10.53
N VAL A 79 -13.83 15.56 10.12
CA VAL A 79 -12.88 14.51 10.55
C VAL A 79 -11.51 14.77 9.90
N PRO A 80 -10.45 15.03 10.68
CA PRO A 80 -9.11 15.22 10.12
C PRO A 80 -8.57 13.90 9.55
N CYS A 81 -7.95 13.99 8.37
CA CYS A 81 -7.18 12.91 7.79
C CYS A 81 -5.80 12.87 8.43
N THR A 82 -5.32 11.68 8.81
CA THR A 82 -3.92 11.46 9.17
C THR A 82 -3.11 11.09 7.92
N CYS A 83 -1.80 11.31 7.97
CA CYS A 83 -0.93 10.82 6.91
C CYS A 83 -0.93 9.27 6.89
N PRO A 84 -1.12 8.65 5.71
CA PRO A 84 -1.09 7.20 5.56
C PRO A 84 0.25 6.54 5.91
N LEU A 85 1.34 7.29 5.99
CA LEU A 85 2.67 6.78 6.34
C LEU A 85 2.86 6.74 7.85
N PHE A 86 3.34 5.61 8.35
CA PHE A 86 3.45 5.31 9.78
C PHE A 86 4.25 6.35 10.56
N SER A 87 5.32 6.88 9.95
CA SER A 87 6.23 7.81 10.62
C SER A 87 5.86 9.29 10.47
N CYS A 88 4.75 9.62 9.81
CA CYS A 88 4.41 11.02 9.51
C CYS A 88 3.29 11.53 10.43
N PRO A 89 3.57 12.52 11.30
CA PRO A 89 2.59 13.05 12.25
C PRO A 89 1.63 14.07 11.63
N TRP A 90 1.53 14.13 10.31
CA TRP A 90 0.72 15.14 9.63
C TRP A 90 -0.77 14.82 9.76
N GLU A 91 -1.54 15.87 10.00
CA GLU A 91 -3.00 15.86 10.01
C GLU A 91 -3.53 17.04 9.18
N GLY A 92 -4.68 16.84 8.52
CA GLY A 92 -5.32 17.90 7.75
C GLY A 92 -6.60 17.47 7.07
N HIS A 93 -7.19 18.35 6.27
CA HIS A 93 -8.42 18.05 5.54
C HIS A 93 -8.16 17.19 4.30
N LEU A 94 -9.21 16.51 3.83
CA LEU A 94 -9.14 15.62 2.67
C LEU A 94 -8.59 16.32 1.42
N GLU A 95 -8.93 17.60 1.19
CA GLU A 95 -8.50 18.32 -0.03
C GLU A 95 -6.97 18.52 -0.12
N VAL A 96 -6.27 18.50 1.02
CA VAL A 96 -4.83 18.78 1.08
C VAL A 96 -3.97 17.53 1.22
N VAL A 97 -4.58 16.34 1.40
CA VAL A 97 -3.86 15.05 1.54
C VAL A 97 -2.95 14.79 0.34
N VAL A 98 -3.45 14.96 -0.88
CA VAL A 98 -2.69 14.71 -2.11
C VAL A 98 -1.49 15.64 -2.19
N SER A 99 -1.68 16.92 -1.87
CA SER A 99 -0.61 17.92 -1.85
C SER A 99 0.46 17.55 -0.82
N HIS A 100 0.06 17.15 0.39
CA HIS A 100 0.96 16.66 1.43
C HIS A 100 1.79 15.46 0.94
N LEU A 101 1.15 14.42 0.40
CA LEU A 101 1.82 13.21 -0.09
C LEU A 101 2.84 13.52 -1.21
N ARG A 102 2.49 14.41 -2.13
CA ARG A 102 3.39 14.78 -3.24
C ARG A 102 4.56 15.65 -2.79
N GLN A 103 4.32 16.61 -1.92
CA GLN A 103 5.31 17.62 -1.55
C GLN A 103 6.25 17.12 -0.45
N THR A 104 5.70 16.49 0.58
CA THR A 104 6.46 16.02 1.76
C THR A 104 7.13 14.67 1.51
N HIS A 105 6.43 13.75 0.83
CA HIS A 105 6.89 12.37 0.65
C HIS A 105 7.29 12.03 -0.79
N HIS A 106 7.20 12.98 -1.71
CA HIS A 106 7.59 12.82 -3.11
C HIS A 106 6.91 11.64 -3.82
N ILE A 107 5.69 11.30 -3.40
CA ILE A 107 4.93 10.19 -3.96
C ILE A 107 4.37 10.63 -5.32
N ASN A 108 4.67 9.85 -6.35
CA ASN A 108 4.20 10.14 -7.70
C ASN A 108 2.77 9.59 -7.88
N ILE A 109 2.01 10.23 -8.75
CA ILE A 109 0.71 9.74 -9.22
C ILE A 109 0.94 9.01 -10.53
N LEU A 110 0.57 7.74 -10.56
CA LEU A 110 0.60 6.90 -11.75
C LEU A 110 -0.75 6.96 -12.46
N GLN A 111 -0.73 6.78 -13.78
CA GLN A 111 -1.93 6.70 -14.62
C GLN A 111 -1.86 5.42 -15.47
N GLY A 112 -2.99 4.77 -15.68
CA GLY A 112 -3.10 3.52 -16.44
C GLY A 112 -4.17 2.60 -15.87
N ALA A 113 -4.71 1.68 -16.67
CA ALA A 113 -5.74 0.74 -16.21
C ALA A 113 -5.16 -0.43 -15.41
N GLU A 114 -3.96 -0.88 -15.77
CA GLU A 114 -3.25 -1.98 -15.11
C GLU A 114 -1.85 -1.54 -14.70
N ILE A 115 -1.58 -1.61 -13.40
CA ILE A 115 -0.31 -1.21 -12.81
C ILE A 115 0.28 -2.41 -12.07
N VAL A 116 1.59 -2.58 -12.20
CA VAL A 116 2.37 -3.48 -11.35
C VAL A 116 3.19 -2.65 -10.39
N PHE A 117 2.88 -2.79 -9.10
CA PHE A 117 3.64 -2.22 -8.00
C PHE A 117 4.78 -3.17 -7.63
N LEU A 118 6.02 -2.73 -7.79
CA LEU A 118 7.22 -3.49 -7.45
C LEU A 118 7.86 -2.88 -6.21
N ALA A 119 7.53 -3.41 -5.03
CA ALA A 119 8.18 -3.02 -3.76
C ALA A 119 9.57 -3.65 -3.68
N THR A 120 10.61 -2.82 -3.54
CA THR A 120 12.01 -3.28 -3.37
C THR A 120 12.38 -3.36 -1.90
N ASP A 121 13.53 -3.97 -1.60
CA ASP A 121 14.14 -3.96 -0.26
C ASP A 121 13.22 -4.53 0.84
N MET A 122 12.43 -5.55 0.51
CA MET A 122 11.46 -6.20 1.42
C MET A 122 12.11 -6.81 2.69
N HIS A 123 13.44 -6.94 2.69
CA HIS A 123 14.24 -7.44 3.80
C HIS A 123 14.41 -6.43 4.94
N LEU A 124 14.15 -5.13 4.71
CA LEU A 124 14.27 -4.10 5.73
C LEU A 124 13.40 -4.40 6.97
N PRO A 125 13.85 -3.98 8.18
CA PRO A 125 13.11 -4.24 9.41
C PRO A 125 11.76 -3.51 9.44
N ALA A 126 10.81 -4.04 10.20
CA ALA A 126 9.57 -3.32 10.52
C ALA A 126 9.85 -2.15 11.49
N PRO A 127 9.04 -1.06 11.47
CA PRO A 127 8.03 -0.75 10.47
C PRO A 127 8.65 -0.18 9.18
N THR A 128 8.12 -0.58 8.02
CA THR A 128 8.52 -0.01 6.72
C THR A 128 7.30 0.08 5.79
N ASP A 129 7.17 1.21 5.07
CA ASP A 129 6.07 1.49 4.16
C ASP A 129 6.51 1.63 2.71
N TRP A 130 5.70 1.10 1.79
CA TRP A 130 5.80 1.33 0.36
C TRP A 130 4.46 1.81 -0.15
N ILE A 131 4.42 2.98 -0.78
CA ILE A 131 3.16 3.59 -1.21
C ILE A 131 3.27 4.20 -2.60
N ILE A 132 2.17 4.13 -3.35
CA ILE A 132 1.99 4.83 -4.62
C ILE A 132 0.59 5.42 -4.71
N MET A 133 0.46 6.54 -5.40
CA MET A 133 -0.85 7.03 -5.82
C MET A 133 -1.15 6.55 -7.24
N HIS A 134 -2.36 6.09 -7.46
CA HIS A 134 -2.88 5.64 -8.74
C HIS A 134 -4.12 6.46 -9.08
N SER A 135 -4.08 7.19 -10.20
CA SER A 135 -5.24 7.87 -10.75
C SER A 135 -5.89 7.04 -11.84
N CYS A 136 -7.16 6.67 -11.62
CA CYS A 136 -8.00 5.96 -12.58
C CYS A 136 -9.48 6.24 -12.30
N LEU A 137 -10.34 6.04 -13.30
CA LEU A 137 -11.80 6.20 -13.16
C LEU A 137 -12.25 7.58 -12.62
N GLY A 138 -11.46 8.64 -12.86
CA GLY A 138 -11.75 9.99 -12.36
C GLY A 138 -11.41 10.22 -10.88
N HIS A 139 -10.80 9.23 -10.21
CA HIS A 139 -10.45 9.30 -8.79
C HIS A 139 -8.94 9.04 -8.57
N GLN A 140 -8.50 9.25 -7.33
CA GLN A 140 -7.15 8.93 -6.88
C GLN A 140 -7.23 7.89 -5.78
N PHE A 141 -6.46 6.82 -5.95
CA PHE A 141 -6.34 5.72 -5.02
C PHE A 141 -4.91 5.67 -4.49
N LEU A 142 -4.74 5.19 -3.28
CA LEU A 142 -3.46 5.00 -2.63
C LEU A 142 -3.28 3.51 -2.34
N LEU A 143 -2.32 2.87 -2.98
CA LEU A 143 -1.88 1.55 -2.53
C LEU A 143 -0.91 1.75 -1.38
N VAL A 144 -1.19 1.07 -0.27
CA VAL A 144 -0.29 0.99 0.87
C VAL A 144 0.13 -0.47 1.06
N LEU A 145 1.44 -0.71 1.04
CA LEU A 145 2.06 -1.93 1.55
C LEU A 145 2.86 -1.55 2.81
N ARG A 146 2.47 -2.09 3.96
CA ARG A 146 3.14 -1.86 5.25
C ARG A 146 3.71 -3.17 5.77
N LYS A 147 4.98 -3.16 6.15
CA LYS A 147 5.59 -4.19 6.98
C LYS A 147 5.54 -3.73 8.43
N GLN A 148 4.85 -4.45 9.31
CA GLN A 148 4.79 -4.16 10.74
C GLN A 148 4.72 -5.44 11.56
N GLU A 149 5.06 -5.35 12.85
CA GLU A 149 4.90 -6.44 13.82
C GLU A 149 3.53 -6.31 14.49
N LYS A 150 2.67 -7.33 14.33
CA LYS A 150 1.45 -7.47 15.13
C LYS A 150 1.73 -8.21 16.44
N TYR A 151 2.71 -9.10 16.41
CA TYR A 151 3.25 -9.83 17.55
C TYR A 151 4.77 -9.68 17.56
N GLU A 152 5.37 -9.58 18.74
CA GLU A 152 6.82 -9.36 18.88
C GLU A 152 7.62 -10.39 18.09
N GLY A 153 8.53 -9.90 17.23
CA GLY A 153 9.39 -10.74 16.41
C GLY A 153 8.70 -11.42 15.22
N HIS A 154 7.44 -11.11 14.95
CA HIS A 154 6.66 -11.71 13.86
C HIS A 154 6.18 -10.62 12.88
N PRO A 155 7.07 -10.09 12.03
CA PRO A 155 6.69 -9.10 11.03
C PRO A 155 5.82 -9.72 9.94
N GLN A 156 4.77 -8.98 9.57
CA GLN A 156 3.85 -9.29 8.50
C GLN A 156 3.76 -8.09 7.53
N PHE A 157 3.35 -8.38 6.31
CA PHE A 157 3.02 -7.39 5.29
C PHE A 157 1.51 -7.25 5.17
N PHE A 158 1.05 -6.00 5.10
CA PHE A 158 -0.35 -5.62 4.97
C PHE A 158 -0.48 -4.76 3.73
N ALA A 159 -1.32 -5.18 2.78
CA ALA A 159 -1.53 -4.48 1.53
C ALA A 159 -3.01 -4.10 1.35
N THR A 160 -3.28 -2.81 1.17
CA THR A 160 -4.64 -2.30 0.96
C THR A 160 -4.67 -1.14 -0.03
N MET A 161 -5.77 -1.02 -0.77
CA MET A 161 -6.04 0.12 -1.65
C MET A 161 -7.05 1.05 -0.96
N MET A 162 -6.67 2.31 -0.79
CA MET A 162 -7.50 3.35 -0.19
C MET A 162 -8.00 4.32 -1.26
N LEU A 163 -9.24 4.78 -1.18
CA LEU A 163 -9.73 5.91 -1.97
C LEU A 163 -9.39 7.22 -1.27
N ILE A 164 -8.80 8.18 -2.00
CA ILE A 164 -8.74 9.58 -1.57
C ILE A 164 -10.10 10.22 -1.88
N GLY A 165 -11.04 10.04 -0.96
CA GLY A 165 -12.46 10.37 -1.12
C GLY A 165 -13.27 9.93 0.09
N THR A 166 -14.59 10.08 0.04
CA THR A 166 -15.50 9.68 1.13
C THR A 166 -15.79 8.17 1.13
N PRO A 167 -16.24 7.58 2.26
CA PRO A 167 -16.67 6.17 2.30
C PRO A 167 -17.76 5.86 1.27
N THR A 168 -18.72 6.78 1.08
CA THR A 168 -19.79 6.64 0.08
C THR A 168 -19.23 6.57 -1.34
N GLN A 169 -18.21 7.37 -1.66
CA GLN A 169 -17.53 7.30 -2.96
C GLN A 169 -16.79 5.97 -3.11
N ALA A 170 -16.17 5.47 -2.05
CA ALA A 170 -15.36 4.26 -2.05
C ALA A 170 -16.18 3.00 -2.39
N ASN A 171 -17.43 2.95 -1.94
CA ASN A 171 -18.38 1.86 -2.24
C ASN A 171 -18.65 1.64 -3.74
N ASN A 172 -18.36 2.64 -4.58
CA ASN A 172 -18.55 2.55 -6.03
C ASN A 172 -17.43 1.80 -6.75
N PHE A 173 -16.41 1.33 -6.04
CA PHE A 173 -15.24 0.68 -6.63
C PHE A 173 -14.94 -0.67 -5.99
N THR A 174 -14.30 -1.53 -6.76
CA THR A 174 -13.68 -2.78 -6.31
C THR A 174 -12.23 -2.74 -6.77
N TYR A 175 -11.30 -3.12 -5.89
CA TYR A 175 -9.90 -3.28 -6.24
C TYR A 175 -9.49 -4.75 -6.14
N ARG A 176 -8.50 -5.12 -6.93
CA ARG A 176 -7.85 -6.43 -6.90
C ARG A 176 -6.35 -6.27 -6.77
N LEU A 177 -5.77 -7.00 -5.82
CA LEU A 177 -4.33 -7.20 -5.68
C LEU A 177 -3.98 -8.63 -6.07
N GLU A 178 -2.98 -8.79 -6.93
CA GLU A 178 -2.58 -10.10 -7.45
C GLU A 178 -1.07 -10.32 -7.35
N LEU A 179 -0.67 -11.41 -6.70
CA LEU A 179 0.70 -11.89 -6.63
C LEU A 179 0.83 -13.12 -7.52
N ASN A 180 1.83 -13.14 -8.41
CA ASN A 180 2.06 -14.26 -9.33
C ASN A 180 3.54 -14.64 -9.34
N ARG A 181 3.87 -15.89 -9.03
CA ARG A 181 5.24 -16.41 -9.15
C ARG A 181 5.26 -17.94 -9.15
N ASN A 182 6.11 -18.56 -9.97
CA ASN A 182 6.36 -20.01 -9.94
C ASN A 182 5.07 -20.86 -9.93
N GLN A 183 4.16 -20.60 -10.87
CA GLN A 183 2.84 -21.26 -10.99
C GLN A 183 1.90 -21.07 -9.77
N ARG A 184 2.25 -20.18 -8.84
CA ARG A 184 1.40 -19.78 -7.72
C ARG A 184 0.74 -18.45 -8.05
N ARG A 185 -0.52 -18.33 -7.65
CA ARG A 185 -1.28 -17.09 -7.71
C ARG A 185 -1.99 -16.87 -6.39
N LEU A 186 -1.86 -15.66 -5.84
CA LEU A 186 -2.66 -15.19 -4.72
C LEU A 186 -3.42 -13.95 -5.20
N LYS A 187 -4.74 -13.94 -4.96
CA LYS A 187 -5.62 -12.85 -5.33
C LYS A 187 -6.38 -12.36 -4.10
N TRP A 188 -6.41 -11.06 -3.89
CA TRP A 188 -7.26 -10.37 -2.92
C TRP A 188 -8.16 -9.39 -3.67
N GLU A 189 -9.44 -9.35 -3.33
CA GLU A 189 -10.43 -8.47 -3.96
C GLU A 189 -11.36 -7.90 -2.88
N ALA A 190 -11.52 -6.58 -2.86
CA ALA A 190 -12.31 -5.88 -1.85
C ALA A 190 -12.77 -4.51 -2.35
N THR A 191 -13.67 -3.88 -1.60
CA THR A 191 -14.00 -2.45 -1.75
C THR A 191 -12.86 -1.62 -1.16
N PRO A 192 -12.34 -0.58 -1.84
CA PRO A 192 -11.34 0.29 -1.22
C PRO A 192 -11.95 1.02 -0.02
N ARG A 193 -11.17 1.22 1.04
CA ARG A 193 -11.60 2.02 2.20
C ARG A 193 -11.30 3.49 1.96
N SER A 194 -12.05 4.40 2.60
CA SER A 194 -11.75 5.82 2.50
C SER A 194 -10.49 6.16 3.30
N ILE A 195 -9.68 7.10 2.81
CA ILE A 195 -8.53 7.61 3.56
C ILE A 195 -8.92 8.24 4.91
N LEU A 196 -10.19 8.66 5.07
CA LEU A 196 -10.75 9.17 6.33
C LEU A 196 -10.83 8.09 7.43
N GLU A 197 -10.78 6.81 7.05
CA GLU A 197 -10.89 5.69 7.99
C GLU A 197 -9.53 5.26 8.57
N CYS A 198 -8.44 5.92 8.16
CA CYS A 198 -7.05 5.66 8.55
C CYS A 198 -6.53 4.25 8.17
N VAL A 199 -5.28 4.17 7.71
CA VAL A 199 -4.64 2.90 7.34
C VAL A 199 -4.52 1.95 8.55
N ASP A 200 -4.25 2.49 9.73
CA ASP A 200 -4.04 1.68 10.94
C ASP A 200 -5.32 0.96 11.40
N SER A 201 -6.50 1.57 11.19
CA SER A 201 -7.78 0.90 11.46
C SER A 201 -7.96 -0.29 10.53
N VAL A 202 -7.78 -0.07 9.22
CA VAL A 202 -7.92 -1.12 8.19
C VAL A 202 -7.00 -2.31 8.47
N ILE A 203 -5.76 -2.05 8.89
CA ILE A 203 -4.80 -3.10 9.27
C ILE A 203 -5.22 -3.82 10.54
N SER A 204 -5.67 -3.08 11.56
CA SER A 204 -6.08 -3.64 12.86
C SER A 204 -7.30 -4.56 12.72
N ASP A 205 -8.25 -4.15 11.89
CA ASP A 205 -9.48 -4.89 11.57
C ASP A 205 -9.22 -6.12 10.69
N GLY A 206 -8.03 -6.21 10.08
CA GLY A 206 -7.69 -7.29 9.16
C GLY A 206 -8.38 -7.17 7.79
N ASP A 207 -8.90 -5.99 7.45
CA ASP A 207 -9.58 -5.72 6.18
C ASP A 207 -8.59 -5.38 5.05
N CYS A 208 -7.60 -6.26 4.86
CA CYS A 208 -6.56 -6.11 3.85
C CYS A 208 -5.89 -7.43 3.51
N LEU A 209 -5.08 -7.44 2.45
CA LEU A 209 -4.24 -8.59 2.13
C LEU A 209 -3.11 -8.70 3.16
N VAL A 210 -3.08 -9.80 3.91
CA VAL A 210 -2.03 -10.10 4.91
C VAL A 210 -1.11 -11.20 4.40
N LEU A 211 0.20 -10.94 4.43
CA LEU A 211 1.23 -11.93 4.12
C LEU A 211 2.19 -12.02 5.32
N ASN A 212 2.37 -13.23 5.86
CA ASN A 212 3.54 -13.44 6.73
C ASN A 212 4.83 -13.44 5.89
N THR A 213 5.97 -13.33 6.56
CA THR A 213 7.27 -13.23 5.89
C THR A 213 7.54 -14.45 4.98
N SER A 214 7.19 -15.66 5.42
CA SER A 214 7.39 -16.89 4.63
C SER A 214 6.55 -16.91 3.35
N LEU A 215 5.29 -16.47 3.41
CA LEU A 215 4.41 -16.39 2.25
C LEU A 215 4.89 -15.31 1.28
N ALA A 216 5.32 -14.14 1.79
CA ALA A 216 5.88 -13.08 0.96
C ALA A 216 7.13 -13.56 0.19
N GLN A 217 8.00 -14.37 0.80
CA GLN A 217 9.18 -14.93 0.15
C GLN A 217 8.84 -15.84 -1.04
N LEU A 218 7.72 -16.58 -1.00
CA LEU A 218 7.30 -17.42 -2.13
C LEU A 218 7.00 -16.60 -3.39
N PHE A 219 6.49 -15.38 -3.20
CA PHE A 219 6.12 -14.44 -4.27
C PHE A 219 7.18 -13.38 -4.58
N SER A 220 8.23 -13.28 -3.76
CA SER A 220 9.30 -12.30 -3.95
C SER A 220 10.42 -12.84 -4.83
N ASP A 221 11.09 -11.94 -5.55
CA ASP A 221 12.30 -12.23 -6.33
C ASP A 221 13.39 -11.20 -6.01
N ASN A 222 14.58 -11.67 -5.63
CA ASN A 222 15.71 -10.82 -5.21
C ASN A 222 15.31 -9.69 -4.24
N GLY A 223 14.51 -10.00 -3.23
CA GLY A 223 14.06 -9.04 -2.22
C GLY A 223 13.02 -8.04 -2.70
N SER A 224 12.42 -8.26 -3.87
CA SER A 224 11.34 -7.43 -4.42
C SER A 224 10.03 -8.20 -4.54
N LEU A 225 8.91 -7.56 -4.22
CA LEU A 225 7.55 -8.12 -4.33
C LEU A 225 6.76 -7.37 -5.40
N ALA A 226 6.28 -8.10 -6.41
CA ALA A 226 5.43 -7.55 -7.46
C ALA A 226 3.94 -7.78 -7.15
N ILE A 227 3.15 -6.71 -7.16
CA ILE A 227 1.71 -6.72 -6.92
C ILE A 227 1.02 -6.13 -8.15
N GLY A 228 0.25 -6.95 -8.86
CA GLY A 228 -0.66 -6.49 -9.90
C GLY A 228 -1.86 -5.79 -9.27
N ILE A 229 -2.23 -4.64 -9.82
CA ILE A 229 -3.32 -3.79 -9.35
C ILE A 229 -4.34 -3.65 -10.47
N ALA A 230 -5.61 -3.88 -10.14
CA ALA A 230 -6.74 -3.53 -10.98
C ALA A 230 -7.83 -2.85 -10.14
N ILE A 231 -8.46 -1.82 -10.69
CA ILE A 231 -9.58 -1.11 -10.06
C ILE A 231 -10.72 -1.03 -11.07
N THR A 232 -11.92 -1.41 -10.64
CA THR A 232 -13.14 -1.40 -11.46
C THR A 232 -14.26 -0.71 -10.72
N THR A 233 -15.24 -0.19 -11.45
CA THR A 233 -16.51 0.25 -10.84
C THR A 233 -17.28 -0.96 -10.31
N SER A 234 -17.79 -0.88 -9.09
CA SER A 234 -18.72 -1.86 -8.54
C SER A 234 -19.98 -1.87 -9.40
N LYS A 235 -20.45 -3.06 -9.83
CA LYS A 235 -21.76 -3.15 -10.48
C LYS A 235 -22.81 -2.80 -9.43
N VAL A 236 -23.46 -1.64 -9.57
CA VAL A 236 -24.70 -1.37 -8.84
C VAL A 236 -25.69 -2.43 -9.32
N HIS A 237 -26.19 -3.27 -8.40
CA HIS A 237 -27.37 -4.08 -8.68
C HIS A 237 -28.52 -3.09 -8.94
N SER A 238 -28.74 -2.73 -10.20
CA SER A 238 -30.02 -2.21 -10.65
C SER A 238 -30.98 -3.39 -10.54
N SER A 239 -31.64 -3.53 -9.39
CA SER A 239 -32.93 -4.20 -9.35
C SER A 239 -33.89 -3.30 -10.14
N GLU A 240 -33.89 -3.45 -11.46
CA GLU A 240 -35.05 -3.07 -12.25
C GLU A 240 -36.19 -3.94 -11.75
N ALA A 241 -37.15 -3.28 -11.11
CA ALA A 241 -38.48 -3.80 -10.95
C ALA A 241 -39.02 -4.05 -12.36
N GLU A 242 -39.02 -5.31 -12.79
CA GLU A 242 -39.97 -5.75 -13.81
C GLU A 242 -41.37 -5.64 -13.20
N MET A 243 -42.19 -4.82 -13.86
CA MET A 243 -43.62 -4.61 -13.65
C MET A 243 -44.42 -5.90 -13.72
#